data_AF-A0A4V0H379-F1
#
_entry.id   AF-A0A4V0H379-F1
#
_cell.length_a   1.000
_cell.length_b   1.000
_cell.length_c   1.000
_cell.angle_alpha   90.00
_cell.angle_beta   90.00
_cell.angle_gamma   90.00
#
_symmetry.space_group_name_H-M   'P 1'
#
loop_
_entity.id
_entity.type
_entity.pdbx_description
1 polymer ?
#
loop_
_entity_poly.entity_id
_entity_poly.type
_entity_poly.pdbx_seq_one_letter_code
_entity_poly.pdbx_strand_id
1 'polypeptide(L)'
;MESLATRRTKTIWHQANNQFVFTYNDRQNNINVVLHIDYLNYRMNSIKRRHPKLKHATPHKLRHTGATLAKQAGTSLEDISQALTHSDTLITKTYINTSNIVPMTVGEIAFRNLKND
;
A
#
# COMPACT_ATOMS: atom_id res chain seq x y z
N MET A 1 18.29 46.34 -27.23
CA MET A 1 18.69 46.37 -25.80
C MET A 1 17.42 46.74 -25.03
N GLU A 2 16.71 45.91 -24.29
CA GLU A 2 16.96 44.65 -23.60
C GLU A 2 15.75 43.72 -23.75
N SER A 3 16.01 42.42 -23.87
CA SER A 3 14.99 41.37 -23.75
C SER A 3 14.66 41.20 -22.27
N LEU A 4 13.49 41.68 -21.82
CA LEU A 4 12.95 41.35 -20.51
C LEU A 4 12.63 39.86 -20.48
N ALA A 5 13.54 39.08 -19.90
CA ALA A 5 13.38 37.67 -19.67
C ALA A 5 12.09 37.41 -18.90
N THR A 6 11.12 36.78 -19.56
CA THR A 6 9.94 36.16 -18.95
C THR A 6 10.41 35.31 -17.78
N ARG A 7 10.15 35.76 -16.54
CA ARG A 7 10.28 34.93 -15.35
C ARG A 7 9.31 33.76 -15.50
N ARG A 8 9.79 32.65 -16.06
CA ARG A 8 9.06 31.37 -16.08
C ARG A 8 8.89 30.95 -14.63
N THR A 9 7.71 31.21 -14.07
CA THR A 9 7.26 30.54 -12.86
C THR A 9 7.31 29.04 -13.15
N LYS A 10 8.19 28.33 -12.42
CA LYS A 10 8.30 26.87 -12.47
C LYS A 10 6.98 26.32 -11.93
N THR A 11 6.08 25.99 -12.84
CA THR A 11 4.67 25.76 -12.51
C THR A 11 4.42 24.26 -12.46
N ILE A 12 4.02 23.75 -11.29
CA ILE A 12 3.72 22.32 -11.05
C ILE A 12 2.56 21.78 -11.90
N TRP A 13 1.77 22.66 -12.51
CA TRP A 13 0.56 22.32 -13.26
C TRP A 13 0.82 21.73 -14.66
N HIS A 14 2.07 21.76 -15.14
CA HIS A 14 2.44 21.15 -16.41
C HIS A 14 3.28 19.89 -16.15
N GLN A 15 2.64 18.73 -16.23
CA GLN A 15 3.28 17.44 -15.99
C GLN A 15 4.26 17.11 -17.12
N ALA A 16 5.55 17.07 -16.80
CA ALA A 16 6.57 16.53 -17.70
C ALA A 16 6.71 15.01 -17.55
N ASN A 17 7.18 14.31 -18.59
CA ASN A 17 7.39 12.85 -18.53
C ASN A 17 8.36 12.41 -17.42
N ASN A 18 9.27 13.28 -17.00
CA ASN A 18 10.27 12.99 -15.97
C ASN A 18 9.86 13.56 -14.59
N GLN A 19 8.59 13.94 -14.42
CA GLN A 19 8.08 14.48 -13.17
C GLN A 19 7.64 13.37 -12.22
N PHE A 20 8.11 13.42 -10.98
CA PHE A 20 7.65 12.54 -9.92
C PHE A 20 6.16 12.78 -9.62
N VAL A 21 5.41 11.69 -9.48
CA VAL A 21 3.98 11.74 -9.10
C VAL A 21 3.80 12.42 -7.75
N PHE A 22 4.71 12.15 -6.81
CA PHE A 22 4.76 12.80 -5.51
C PHE A 22 6.04 13.62 -5.39
N THR A 23 5.86 14.94 -5.30
CA THR A 23 6.94 15.91 -5.19
C THR A 23 6.54 17.03 -4.22
N TYR A 24 7.52 17.83 -3.79
CA TYR A 24 7.30 19.03 -2.99
C TYR A 24 8.24 20.14 -3.46
N ASN A 25 7.89 21.39 -3.13
CA ASN A 25 8.78 22.52 -3.34
C ASN A 25 9.76 22.60 -2.17
N ASP A 26 11.05 22.58 -2.46
CA ASP A 26 12.06 22.77 -1.40
C ASP A 26 12.18 24.25 -0.99
N ARG A 27 13.07 24.51 -0.02
CA ARG A 27 13.31 25.88 0.49
C ARG A 27 13.91 26.82 -0.55
N GLN A 28 14.44 26.29 -1.65
CA GLN A 28 15.03 27.03 -2.77
C GLN A 28 14.05 27.14 -3.94
N ASN A 29 12.79 26.72 -3.75
CA ASN A 29 11.73 26.71 -4.75
C ASN A 29 12.04 25.83 -5.97
N ASN A 30 12.88 24.80 -5.79
CA ASN A 30 13.04 23.75 -6.79
C ASN A 30 11.77 22.90 -6.84
N ILE A 31 11.28 22.66 -8.06
CA ILE A 31 10.21 21.69 -8.33
C ILE A 31 10.81 20.34 -8.71
N ASN A 32 9.99 19.29 -8.65
CA ASN A 32 10.34 17.92 -9.03
C ASN A 32 11.40 17.26 -8.13
N VAL A 33 11.35 17.56 -6.83
CA VAL A 33 12.15 16.89 -5.79
C VAL A 33 11.44 15.64 -5.31
N VAL A 34 12.19 14.55 -5.09
CA VAL A 34 11.64 13.30 -4.55
C VAL A 34 11.06 13.54 -3.17
N LEU A 35 9.81 13.13 -2.96
CA LEU A 35 9.19 13.19 -1.64
C LEU A 35 9.90 12.27 -0.64
N HIS A 36 10.34 12.82 0.49
CA HIS A 36 11.01 12.04 1.53
C HIS A 36 10.06 11.00 2.15
N ILE A 37 10.57 9.79 2.46
CA ILE A 37 9.77 8.69 3.00
C ILE A 37 9.11 9.02 4.35
N ASP A 38 9.75 9.84 5.18
CA ASP A 38 9.19 10.29 6.47
C ASP A 38 7.90 11.09 6.31
N TYR A 39 7.65 11.64 5.13
CA TYR A 39 6.40 12.30 4.85
C TYR A 39 5.20 11.35 5.07
N LEU A 40 5.32 10.07 4.72
CA LEU A 40 4.25 9.10 4.97
C LEU A 40 4.01 8.92 6.47
N ASN A 41 5.07 8.79 7.27
CA ASN A 41 4.96 8.70 8.73
C ASN A 41 4.33 9.96 9.33
N TYR A 42 4.73 11.14 8.84
CA TYR A 42 4.14 12.41 9.22
C TYR A 42 2.62 12.45 8.92
N ARG A 43 2.21 11.99 7.72
CA ARG A 43 0.78 11.92 7.35
C ARG A 43 0.00 10.95 8.24
N MET A 44 0.57 9.79 8.56
CA MET A 44 -0.05 8.82 9.49
C MET A 44 -0.22 9.41 10.90
N ASN A 45 0.78 10.14 11.40
CA ASN A 45 0.70 10.83 12.69
C ASN A 45 -0.37 11.93 12.69
N SER A 46 -0.48 12.69 11.60
CA SER A 46 -1.54 13.69 11.43
C SER A 46 -2.95 13.07 11.46
N ILE A 47 -3.14 11.91 10.84
CA ILE A 47 -4.41 11.15 10.90
C ILE A 47 -4.70 10.70 12.34
N LYS A 48 -3.71 10.11 13.02
CA LYS A 48 -3.84 9.64 14.41
C LYS A 48 -4.26 10.78 15.34
N ARG A 49 -3.66 11.96 15.20
CA ARG A 49 -4.00 13.14 16.01
C ARG A 49 -5.43 13.63 15.76
N ARG A 50 -5.90 13.61 14.51
CA ARG A 50 -7.28 14.03 14.15
C ARG A 50 -8.34 12.99 14.51
N HIS A 51 -7.95 11.72 14.62
CA HIS A 51 -8.86 10.60 14.88
C HIS A 51 -8.33 9.69 15.99
N PRO A 52 -8.30 10.15 17.26
CA PRO A 52 -7.72 9.40 18.37
C PRO A 52 -8.42 8.07 18.67
N LYS A 53 -9.68 7.91 18.23
CA LYS A 53 -10.45 6.66 18.33
C LYS A 53 -9.95 5.53 17.41
N LEU A 54 -9.18 5.85 16.37
CA LEU A 54 -8.67 4.85 15.45
C LEU A 54 -7.47 4.12 16.06
N LYS A 55 -7.38 2.81 15.82
CA LYS A 55 -6.19 2.03 16.19
C LYS A 55 -4.97 2.58 15.47
N HIS A 56 -3.82 2.54 16.15
CA HIS A 56 -2.56 2.99 15.56
C HIS A 56 -2.20 2.19 14.31
N ALA A 57 -2.09 2.89 13.18
CA ALA A 57 -1.73 2.36 11.89
C ALA A 57 -0.40 2.96 11.39
N THR A 58 0.32 2.18 10.59
CA THR A 58 1.53 2.57 9.86
C THR A 58 1.31 2.28 8.38
N PRO A 59 2.11 2.85 7.46
CA PRO A 59 1.96 2.56 6.03
C PRO A 59 2.03 1.04 5.73
N HIS A 60 2.88 0.31 6.46
CA HIS A 60 2.99 -1.14 6.32
C HIS A 60 1.72 -1.88 6.77
N LYS A 61 1.05 -1.44 7.85
CA LYS A 61 -0.25 -1.99 8.27
C LYS A 61 -1.34 -1.78 7.22
N LEU A 62 -1.31 -0.65 6.49
CA LEU A 62 -2.24 -0.42 5.39
C LEU A 62 -1.99 -1.39 4.22
N ARG A 63 -0.72 -1.72 3.93
CA ARG A 63 -0.36 -2.76 2.96
C ARG A 63 -0.93 -4.13 3.35
N HIS A 64 -0.84 -4.51 4.63
CA HIS A 64 -1.49 -5.73 5.14
C HIS A 64 -3.01 -5.71 4.95
N THR A 65 -3.66 -4.59 5.28
CA THR A 65 -5.11 -4.44 5.07
C THR A 65 -5.48 -4.59 3.60
N GLY A 66 -4.72 -3.98 2.68
CA GLY A 66 -4.94 -4.13 1.24
C GLY A 66 -4.85 -5.59 0.78
N ALA A 67 -3.82 -6.32 1.22
CA ALA A 67 -3.65 -7.75 0.91
C ALA A 67 -4.81 -8.60 1.44
N THR A 68 -5.24 -8.32 2.68
CA THR A 68 -6.35 -9.02 3.33
C THR A 68 -7.67 -8.77 2.59
N LEU A 69 -7.95 -7.51 2.23
CA LEU A 69 -9.17 -7.15 1.49
C LEU A 69 -9.20 -7.79 0.09
N ALA A 70 -8.07 -7.81 -0.62
CA ALA A 70 -7.96 -8.50 -1.91
C ALA A 70 -8.26 -10.00 -1.76
N LYS A 71 -7.71 -10.65 -0.72
CA LYS A 71 -7.99 -12.07 -0.47
C LYS A 71 -9.46 -12.33 -0.16
N GLN A 72 -10.08 -11.46 0.65
CA GLN A 72 -11.51 -11.54 0.97
C GLN A 72 -12.41 -11.32 -0.25
N ALA A 73 -11.96 -10.51 -1.22
CA ALA A 73 -12.62 -10.32 -2.51
C ALA A 73 -12.42 -11.49 -3.48
N GLY A 74 -11.74 -12.56 -3.07
CA GLY A 74 -11.54 -13.77 -3.88
C GLY A 74 -10.28 -13.76 -4.76
N THR A 75 -9.41 -12.74 -4.66
CA THR A 75 -8.14 -12.73 -5.39
C THR A 75 -7.25 -13.89 -4.93
N SER A 76 -6.59 -14.55 -5.88
CA SER A 76 -5.69 -15.67 -5.59
C SER A 76 -4.51 -15.23 -4.72
N LEU A 77 -3.90 -16.17 -3.98
CA LEU A 77 -2.75 -15.82 -3.14
C LEU A 77 -1.55 -15.43 -4.02
N GLU A 78 -1.46 -16.05 -5.19
CA GLU A 78 -0.43 -15.91 -6.20
C GLU A 78 -0.47 -14.51 -6.80
N ASP A 79 -1.64 -14.04 -7.23
CA ASP A 79 -1.82 -12.69 -7.80
C ASP A 79 -1.52 -11.61 -6.75
N ILE A 80 -1.97 -11.81 -5.50
CA ILE A 80 -1.63 -10.92 -4.39
C ILE A 80 -0.12 -10.91 -4.14
N SER A 81 0.52 -12.09 -4.16
CA SER A 81 1.97 -12.22 -3.97
C SER A 81 2.75 -11.49 -5.06
N GLN A 82 2.32 -11.62 -6.31
CA GLN A 82 2.90 -10.92 -7.45
C GLN A 82 2.72 -9.40 -7.34
N ALA A 83 1.50 -8.94 -7.03
CA ALA A 83 1.21 -7.51 -6.87
C ALA A 83 2.00 -6.86 -5.72
N LEU A 84 2.31 -7.64 -4.68
CA LEU A 84 3.14 -7.21 -3.55
C LEU A 84 4.64 -7.51 -3.77
N THR A 85 5.03 -8.03 -4.93
CA THR A 85 6.42 -8.36 -5.29
C THR A 85 7.12 -9.26 -4.25
N HIS A 86 6.39 -10.22 -3.68
CA HIS A 86 6.96 -11.18 -2.75
C HIS A 86 7.58 -12.36 -3.52
N SER A 87 8.82 -12.71 -3.20
CA SER A 87 9.52 -13.85 -3.80
C SER A 87 8.93 -15.20 -3.41
N ASP A 88 8.15 -15.26 -2.33
CA ASP A 88 7.52 -16.47 -1.82
C ASP A 88 6.08 -16.18 -1.36
N THR A 89 5.15 -17.04 -1.76
CA THR A 89 3.75 -17.01 -1.34
C THR A 89 3.56 -17.25 0.15
N LEU A 90 4.50 -17.91 0.83
CA LEU A 90 4.54 -18.05 2.30
C LEU A 90 4.65 -16.69 3.00
N ILE A 91 5.40 -15.74 2.43
CA ILE A 91 5.47 -14.38 2.95
C ILE A 91 4.08 -13.76 2.88
N THR A 92 3.38 -13.89 1.75
CA THR A 92 2.02 -13.36 1.56
C THR A 92 1.00 -13.92 2.56
N LYS A 93 1.16 -15.16 3.04
CA LYS A 93 0.32 -15.72 4.12
C LYS A 93 0.42 -14.93 5.43
N THR A 94 1.62 -14.43 5.78
CA THR A 94 1.79 -13.57 6.98
C THR A 94 1.12 -12.20 6.82
N TYR A 95 0.82 -11.78 5.58
CA TYR A 95 0.18 -10.50 5.31
C TYR A 95 -1.34 -10.54 5.35
N ILE A 96 -1.92 -11.75 5.29
CA ILE A 96 -3.35 -11.97 5.19
C ILE A 96 -3.85 -12.48 6.54
N ASN A 97 -4.72 -11.71 7.19
CA ASN A 97 -5.36 -12.11 8.44
C ASN A 97 -6.72 -12.81 8.18
N THR A 98 -6.73 -13.83 7.32
CA THR A 98 -7.91 -14.66 7.07
C THR A 98 -7.64 -16.07 7.54
N SER A 99 -8.67 -16.76 8.04
CA SER A 99 -8.56 -18.20 8.29
C SER A 99 -8.16 -18.93 7.00
N ASN A 100 -7.31 -19.95 7.12
CA ASN A 100 -7.04 -20.86 6.02
C ASN A 100 -8.33 -21.66 5.74
N ILE A 101 -9.13 -21.18 4.79
CA ILE A 101 -10.30 -21.93 4.31
C ILE A 101 -9.77 -22.96 3.32
N VAL A 102 -9.56 -24.18 3.80
CA VAL A 102 -9.25 -25.32 2.93
C VAL A 102 -10.59 -25.94 2.53
N PRO A 103 -10.97 -25.94 1.24
CA PRO A 103 -12.17 -26.63 0.80
C PRO A 103 -11.99 -28.12 1.08
N MET A 104 -12.74 -28.64 2.04
CA MET A 104 -12.76 -30.05 2.41
C MET A 104 -14.00 -30.67 1.79
N THR A 105 -13.82 -31.82 1.13
CA THR A 105 -14.97 -32.54 0.58
C THR A 105 -15.83 -33.09 1.72
N VAL A 106 -17.14 -33.22 1.49
CA VAL A 106 -18.06 -33.82 2.47
C VAL A 106 -17.63 -35.24 2.89
N GLY A 107 -17.03 -36.00 1.97
CA GLY A 107 -16.50 -37.34 2.26
C GLY A 107 -15.33 -37.32 3.24
N GLU A 108 -14.48 -36.29 3.17
CA GLU A 108 -13.34 -36.15 4.07
C GLU A 108 -13.73 -35.65 5.47
N ILE A 109 -14.80 -34.85 5.56
CA ILE A 109 -15.46 -34.51 6.84
C ILE A 109 -16.04 -35.78 7.48
N ALA A 110 -16.78 -36.58 6.72
CA ALA A 110 -17.37 -37.83 7.19
C ALA A 110 -16.30 -38.82 7.67
N PHE A 111 -15.23 -39.02 6.89
CA PHE A 111 -14.12 -39.92 7.26
C PHE A 111 -13.42 -39.51 8.55
N ARG A 112 -13.17 -38.21 8.78
CA ARG A 112 -12.55 -37.73 10.02
C ARG A 112 -13.44 -37.94 11.24
N ASN A 113 -14.75 -37.77 11.09
CA ASN A 113 -15.69 -38.02 12.18
C ASN A 113 -15.74 -39.52 12.52
N LEU A 114 -15.67 -40.41 11.52
CA LEU A 114 -15.64 -41.87 11.73
C LEU A 114 -14.35 -42.41 12.34
N LYS A 115 -13.24 -41.68 12.22
CA LYS A 115 -11.92 -42.10 12.74
C LYS A 115 -11.65 -41.62 14.18
N ASN A 116 -12.50 -40.73 14.69
CA ASN A 116 -12.40 -40.19 16.06
C ASN A 116 -13.32 -40.91 17.06
N ASP A 117 -14.04 -41.95 16.61
CA ASP A 117 -14.69 -42.99 17.44
C ASP A 117 -13.76 -44.21 17.58
#